data_AF-T2IWE9-F1
#
_entry.id   AF-T2IWE9-F1
#
_cell.length_a   1.000
_cell.length_b   1.000
_cell.length_c   1.000
_cell.angle_alpha   90.00
_cell.angle_beta   90.00
_cell.angle_gamma   90.00
#
_symmetry.space_group_name_H-M   'P 1'
#
loop_
_entity.id
_entity.type
_entity.pdbx_description
1 polymer ?
#
loop_
_entity_poly.entity_id
_entity_poly.type
_entity_poly.pdbx_seq_one_letter_code
_entity_poly.pdbx_strand_id
1 'polypeptide(L)'
;MMILSESLEFYFKEARQFKQDLSEIEQIKDINTYYRQCSGKNYVQKRLKLLEWWENLPEYLTDKILTLPLKAFNFNHWFRLTQLSLEQTSEWYNNLFSLLQERGKLFALDILNIAQPMFSRKPINSLKLGEEVSEEGLCLVQKKFSLDAQQLADIKTKLKQTEGKTENLLTLLEDLELDSLKLLTPKGQLTWQKAQYEAQLAQKDAQLAQAQATLDSAIAETQRCQDLVQEQAGIISRHEKAIQQQSEQIKQLLELSQANKKKPKSKSNFFNNVEKATATKTEVNSNTPQYANIS
;
A
#
# COMPACT_ATOMS: atom_id res chain seq x y z
N MET A 1 30.56 -40.98 35.55
CA MET A 1 31.49 -41.10 34.40
C MET A 1 30.74 -40.56 33.19
N MET A 2 30.94 -39.28 32.85
CA MET A 2 30.27 -38.65 31.71
C MET A 2 30.96 -39.12 30.43
N ILE A 3 30.26 -39.84 29.57
CA ILE A 3 30.81 -40.32 28.31
C ILE A 3 30.55 -39.23 27.27
N LEU A 4 31.58 -38.43 26.98
CA LEU A 4 31.65 -37.65 25.74
C LEU A 4 31.34 -38.60 24.58
N SER A 5 30.58 -38.15 23.58
CA SER A 5 30.40 -38.97 22.39
C SER A 5 31.79 -39.33 21.85
N GLU A 6 32.03 -40.61 21.54
CA GLU A 6 33.33 -41.10 21.07
C GLU A 6 33.88 -40.25 19.90
N SER A 7 32.97 -39.65 19.12
CA SER A 7 33.26 -38.69 18.07
C SER A 7 33.85 -37.36 18.55
N LEU A 8 33.36 -36.77 19.65
CA LEU A 8 33.80 -35.45 20.12
C LEU A 8 35.16 -35.53 20.82
N GLU A 9 35.38 -36.55 21.65
CA GLU A 9 36.69 -36.76 22.29
C GLU A 9 37.78 -37.03 21.24
N PHE A 10 37.45 -37.74 20.16
CA PHE A 10 38.34 -37.90 19.02
C PHE A 10 38.75 -36.55 18.41
N TYR A 11 37.80 -35.63 18.19
CA TYR A 11 38.11 -34.30 17.66
C TYR A 11 38.94 -33.44 18.63
N PHE A 12 38.69 -33.54 19.93
CA PHE A 12 39.49 -32.83 20.93
C PHE A 12 40.91 -33.38 21.03
N LYS A 13 41.10 -34.70 20.95
CA LYS A 13 42.42 -35.31 20.92
C LYS A 13 43.22 -34.85 19.70
N GLU A 14 42.61 -34.87 18.51
CA GLU A 14 43.24 -34.32 17.29
C GLU A 14 43.60 -32.83 17.46
N ALA A 15 42.67 -32.02 17.98
CA ALA A 15 42.89 -30.60 18.17
C ALA A 15 44.02 -30.29 19.17
N ARG A 16 44.12 -31.04 20.28
CA ARG A 16 45.21 -30.90 21.26
C ARG A 16 46.56 -31.25 20.65
N GLN A 17 46.63 -32.31 19.85
CA GLN A 17 47.84 -32.66 19.12
C GLN A 17 48.25 -31.54 18.16
N PHE A 18 47.29 -31.01 17.37
CA PHE A 18 47.57 -29.89 16.48
C PHE A 18 48.02 -28.62 17.21
N LYS A 19 47.44 -28.33 18.39
CA LYS A 19 47.82 -27.19 19.24
C LYS A 19 49.25 -27.35 19.73
N GLN A 20 49.65 -28.56 20.12
CA GLN A 20 51.00 -28.88 20.55
C GLN A 20 51.99 -28.78 19.39
N ASP A 21 51.75 -29.49 18.28
CA ASP A 21 52.65 -29.50 17.12
C ASP A 21 52.87 -28.08 16.57
N LEU A 22 51.81 -27.26 16.49
CA LEU A 22 51.92 -25.87 16.04
C LEU A 22 52.68 -24.98 17.02
N SER A 23 52.69 -25.31 18.31
CA SER A 23 53.45 -24.56 19.33
C SER A 23 54.95 -24.88 19.30
N GLU A 24 55.33 -26.03 18.74
CA GLU A 24 56.72 -26.48 18.60
C GLU A 24 57.37 -25.99 17.29
N ILE A 25 56.59 -25.49 16.34
CA ILE A 25 57.08 -24.98 15.05
C ILE A 25 57.39 -23.48 15.13
N GLU A 26 58.67 -23.12 15.03
CA GLU A 26 59.12 -21.72 15.09
C GLU A 26 59.04 -20.98 13.74
N GLN A 27 59.11 -21.68 12.60
CA GLN A 27 59.16 -21.06 11.27
C GLN A 27 57.83 -21.13 10.51
N ILE A 28 57.39 -19.99 9.96
CA ILE A 28 56.12 -19.86 9.20
C ILE A 28 56.08 -20.79 7.96
N LYS A 29 57.22 -21.06 7.32
CA LYS A 29 57.28 -21.97 6.16
C LYS A 29 56.95 -23.41 6.56
N ASP A 30 57.36 -23.83 7.74
CA ASP A 30 57.15 -25.18 8.25
C ASP A 30 55.70 -25.37 8.70
N ILE A 31 55.05 -24.31 9.18
CA ILE A 31 53.59 -24.30 9.47
C ILE A 31 52.77 -24.61 8.20
N ASN A 32 53.14 -24.05 7.04
CA ASN A 32 52.43 -24.31 5.79
C ASN A 32 52.64 -25.74 5.29
N THR A 33 53.83 -26.30 5.49
CA THR A 33 54.14 -27.70 5.19
C THR A 33 53.34 -28.64 6.11
N TYR A 34 53.29 -28.32 7.41
CA TYR A 34 52.50 -29.04 8.41
C TYR A 34 51.02 -29.06 8.03
N TYR A 35 50.44 -27.91 7.66
CA TYR A 35 49.05 -27.88 7.19
C TYR A 35 48.81 -28.77 5.98
N ARG A 36 49.76 -28.92 5.05
CA ARG A 36 49.60 -29.83 3.91
C ARG A 36 49.63 -31.30 4.34
N GLN A 37 50.44 -31.65 5.34
CA GLN A 37 50.53 -33.01 5.89
C GLN A 37 49.27 -33.38 6.69
N CYS A 38 48.67 -32.44 7.41
CA CYS A 38 47.50 -32.65 8.28
C CYS A 38 46.15 -32.41 7.57
N SER A 39 46.02 -32.79 6.29
CA SER A 39 44.78 -32.65 5.50
C SER A 39 44.29 -31.22 5.22
N GLY A 40 45.16 -30.21 5.36
CA GLY A 40 44.91 -28.83 4.97
C GLY A 40 44.65 -27.88 6.15
N LYS A 41 44.94 -26.59 5.94
CA LYS A 41 44.76 -25.52 6.94
C LYS A 41 43.34 -25.46 7.52
N ASN A 42 42.33 -25.59 6.66
CA ASN A 42 40.93 -25.56 7.08
C ASN A 42 40.56 -26.74 8.00
N TYR A 43 41.17 -27.90 7.79
CA TYR A 43 40.91 -29.08 8.64
C TYR A 43 41.42 -28.85 10.06
N VAL A 44 42.66 -28.36 10.18
CA VAL A 44 43.33 -28.08 11.44
C VAL A 44 42.66 -26.93 12.19
N GLN A 45 42.45 -25.80 11.52
CA GLN A 45 41.87 -24.60 12.15
C GLN A 45 40.45 -24.83 12.67
N LYS A 46 39.61 -25.59 11.97
CA LYS A 46 38.25 -25.88 12.44
C LYS A 46 38.23 -26.69 13.74
N ARG A 47 39.18 -27.63 13.90
CA ARG A 47 39.32 -28.45 15.12
C ARG A 47 39.87 -27.66 16.29
N LEU A 48 40.87 -26.82 16.04
CA LEU A 48 41.39 -25.89 17.05
C LEU A 48 40.30 -24.93 17.54
N LYS A 49 39.51 -24.37 16.62
CA LYS A 49 38.39 -23.50 16.97
C LYS A 49 37.31 -24.21 17.79
N LEU A 50 37.04 -25.49 17.49
CA LEU A 50 36.11 -26.30 18.28
C LEU A 50 36.64 -26.55 19.70
N LEU A 51 37.92 -26.87 19.84
CA LEU A 51 38.56 -27.05 21.14
C LEU A 51 38.54 -25.74 21.95
N GLU A 52 38.95 -24.63 21.35
CA GLU A 52 38.95 -23.32 22.00
C GLU A 52 37.54 -22.90 22.43
N TRP A 53 36.53 -23.10 21.56
CA TRP A 53 35.15 -22.84 21.94
C TRP A 53 34.73 -23.67 23.15
N TRP A 54 35.04 -24.97 23.17
CA TRP A 54 34.70 -25.87 24.27
C TRP A 54 35.40 -25.49 25.58
N GLU A 55 36.69 -25.17 25.53
CA GLU A 55 37.49 -24.72 26.68
C GLU A 55 36.97 -23.42 27.28
N ASN A 56 36.31 -22.57 26.48
CA ASN A 56 35.73 -21.30 26.90
C ASN A 56 34.26 -21.39 27.35
N LEU A 57 33.62 -22.56 27.29
CA LEU A 57 32.26 -22.72 27.80
C LEU A 57 32.24 -22.77 29.34
N PRO A 58 31.24 -22.17 30.00
CA PRO A 58 31.04 -22.35 31.43
C PRO A 58 30.78 -23.81 31.79
N GLU A 59 31.29 -24.24 32.94
CA GLU A 59 31.16 -25.61 33.45
C GLU A 59 29.69 -26.11 33.52
N TYR A 60 28.77 -25.23 33.93
CA TYR A 60 27.34 -25.57 33.97
C TYR A 60 26.77 -25.90 32.59
N LEU A 61 27.32 -25.32 31.53
CA LEU A 61 26.84 -25.48 30.16
C LEU A 61 27.49 -26.72 29.53
N THR A 62 28.77 -26.98 29.81
CA THR A 62 29.44 -28.21 29.38
C THR A 62 28.75 -29.43 29.97
N ASP A 63 28.44 -29.42 31.27
CA ASP A 63 27.73 -30.52 31.94
C ASP A 63 26.36 -30.76 31.33
N LYS A 64 25.61 -29.68 31.09
CA LYS A 64 24.32 -29.71 30.40
C LYS A 64 24.42 -30.34 29.02
N ILE A 65 25.35 -29.90 28.18
CA ILE A 65 25.53 -30.45 26.83
C ILE A 65 25.88 -31.94 26.87
N LEU A 66 26.68 -32.38 27.85
CA LEU A 66 27.04 -33.78 28.05
C LEU A 66 25.86 -34.67 28.46
N THR A 67 24.78 -34.10 29.01
CA THR A 67 23.55 -34.86 29.31
C THR A 67 22.72 -35.18 28.06
N LEU A 68 22.97 -34.50 26.94
CA LEU A 68 22.18 -34.70 25.72
C LEU A 68 22.64 -35.97 24.97
N PRO A 69 21.72 -36.76 24.40
CA PRO A 69 22.04 -37.97 23.64
C PRO A 69 22.58 -37.66 22.22
N LEU A 70 23.74 -36.98 22.14
CA LEU A 70 24.32 -36.44 20.90
C LEU A 70 25.16 -37.46 20.09
N LYS A 71 24.85 -38.76 20.17
CA LYS A 71 25.66 -39.82 19.51
C LYS A 71 25.73 -39.68 17.98
N ALA A 72 24.71 -39.13 17.34
CA ALA A 72 24.67 -38.89 15.89
C ALA A 72 25.29 -37.54 15.47
N PHE A 73 25.86 -36.79 16.41
CA PHE A 73 26.37 -35.44 16.17
C PHE A 73 27.77 -35.50 15.57
N ASN A 74 27.84 -35.29 14.25
CA ASN A 74 29.10 -35.25 13.50
C ASN A 74 29.88 -33.93 13.73
N PHE A 75 31.13 -33.90 13.24
CA PHE A 75 32.00 -32.72 13.33
C PHE A 75 31.38 -31.42 12.83
N ASN A 76 30.67 -31.44 11.69
CA ASN A 76 30.12 -30.23 11.10
C ASN A 76 29.07 -29.59 12.01
N HIS A 77 28.31 -30.40 12.74
CA HIS A 77 27.35 -29.88 13.69
C HIS A 77 28.03 -29.25 14.92
N TRP A 78 29.04 -29.92 15.48
CA TRP A 78 29.87 -29.36 16.56
C TRP A 78 30.54 -28.06 16.14
N PHE A 79 31.14 -28.03 14.95
CA PHE A 79 31.79 -26.84 14.42
C PHE A 79 30.82 -25.68 14.18
N ARG A 80 29.56 -25.96 13.84
CA ARG A 80 28.57 -24.88 13.74
C ARG A 80 28.30 -24.23 15.09
N LEU A 81 28.22 -25.01 16.18
CA LEU A 81 28.02 -24.47 17.54
C LEU A 81 29.09 -23.47 17.96
N THR A 82 30.32 -23.60 17.45
CA THR A 82 31.40 -22.63 17.70
C THR A 82 31.14 -21.23 17.12
N GLN A 83 30.04 -21.05 16.39
CA GLN A 83 29.63 -19.77 15.80
C GLN A 83 28.56 -19.06 16.65
N LEU A 84 28.03 -19.71 17.68
CA LEU A 84 27.02 -19.14 18.57
C LEU A 84 27.68 -18.32 19.68
N SER A 85 26.99 -17.28 20.12
CA SER A 85 27.30 -16.63 21.40
C SER A 85 26.98 -17.56 22.57
N LEU A 86 27.43 -17.20 23.76
CA LEU A 86 27.16 -17.97 24.98
C LEU A 86 25.66 -18.01 25.30
N GLU A 87 24.95 -16.89 25.11
CA GLU A 87 23.49 -16.80 25.26
C GLU A 87 22.78 -17.71 24.27
N GLN A 88 23.19 -17.67 22.99
CA GLN A 88 22.62 -18.51 21.93
C GLN A 88 22.89 -19.99 22.16
N THR A 89 24.06 -20.34 22.72
CA THR A 89 24.39 -21.73 23.08
C THR A 89 23.50 -22.22 24.23
N SER A 90 23.21 -21.36 25.20
CA SER A 90 22.29 -21.67 26.30
C SER A 90 20.84 -21.84 25.79
N GLU A 91 20.38 -20.95 24.92
CA GLU A 91 19.06 -21.03 24.28
C GLU A 91 18.93 -22.32 23.44
N TRP A 92 19.95 -22.63 22.65
CA TRP A 92 20.04 -23.87 21.87
C TRP A 92 19.88 -25.11 22.76
N TYR A 93 20.61 -25.16 23.88
CA TYR A 93 20.49 -26.27 24.83
C TYR A 93 19.07 -26.37 25.41
N ASN A 94 18.50 -25.26 25.88
CA ASN A 94 17.17 -25.27 26.51
C ASN A 94 16.10 -25.76 25.52
N ASN A 95 16.16 -25.32 24.27
CA ASN A 95 15.23 -25.76 23.23
C ASN A 95 15.35 -27.27 22.94
N LEU A 96 16.57 -27.80 22.91
CA LEU A 96 16.77 -29.24 22.73
C LEU A 96 16.33 -30.06 23.94
N PHE A 97 16.61 -29.56 25.14
CA PHE A 97 16.21 -30.22 26.36
C PHE A 97 14.68 -30.28 26.48
N SER A 98 13.97 -29.20 26.16
CA SER A 98 12.51 -29.19 26.09
C SER A 98 11.96 -30.22 25.09
N LEU A 99 12.52 -30.28 23.88
CA LEU A 99 12.12 -31.31 22.90
C LEU A 99 12.41 -32.74 23.37
N LEU A 100 13.54 -32.94 24.06
CA LEU A 100 13.88 -34.23 24.64
C LEU A 100 12.88 -34.62 25.74
N GLN A 101 12.43 -33.67 26.57
CA GLN A 101 11.39 -33.92 27.57
C GLN A 101 10.03 -34.24 26.94
N GLU A 102 9.65 -33.54 25.88
CA GLU A 102 8.37 -33.75 25.19
C GLU A 102 8.31 -35.09 24.45
N ARG A 103 9.40 -35.48 23.77
CA ARG A 103 9.41 -36.61 22.82
C ARG A 103 10.15 -37.84 23.35
N GLY A 104 10.92 -37.71 24.43
CA GLY A 104 11.76 -38.76 25.00
C GLY A 104 12.97 -39.15 24.14
N LYS A 105 13.11 -38.61 22.93
CA LYS A 105 14.22 -38.86 21.99
C LYS A 105 14.48 -37.61 21.14
N LEU A 106 15.75 -37.39 20.81
CA LEU A 106 16.17 -36.36 19.85
C LEU A 106 16.60 -37.01 18.54
N PHE A 107 16.07 -36.53 17.42
CA PHE A 107 16.57 -36.90 16.10
C PHE A 107 17.65 -35.92 15.64
N ALA A 108 18.58 -36.38 14.80
CA ALA A 108 19.63 -35.51 14.23
C ALA A 108 19.04 -34.27 13.52
N LEU A 109 17.84 -34.39 12.95
CA LEU A 109 17.13 -33.30 12.29
C LEU A 109 16.58 -32.25 13.28
N ASP A 110 16.15 -32.66 14.48
CA ASP A 110 15.70 -31.71 15.52
C ASP A 110 16.86 -30.81 15.97
N ILE A 111 18.05 -31.41 16.09
CA ILE A 111 19.27 -30.71 16.49
C ILE A 111 19.71 -29.70 15.42
N LEU A 112 19.58 -30.06 14.15
CA LEU A 112 19.80 -29.13 13.04
C LEU A 112 18.75 -28.02 13.00
N ASN A 113 17.46 -28.36 13.14
CA ASN A 113 16.36 -27.40 13.03
C ASN A 113 16.36 -26.33 14.13
N ILE A 114 16.76 -26.67 15.36
CA ILE A 114 16.85 -25.70 16.45
C ILE A 114 18.04 -24.76 16.26
N ALA A 115 19.15 -25.31 15.77
CA ALA A 115 20.39 -24.57 15.66
C ALA A 115 20.46 -23.72 14.38
N GLN A 116 19.76 -24.13 13.31
CA GLN A 116 19.77 -23.48 12.01
C GLN A 116 19.26 -22.02 12.00
N PRO A 117 18.20 -21.64 12.73
CA PRO A 117 17.82 -20.24 12.95
C PRO A 117 18.91 -19.43 13.66
N MET A 118 19.67 -20.07 14.56
CA MET A 118 20.71 -19.43 15.38
C MET A 118 22.03 -19.24 14.61
N PHE A 119 22.37 -20.17 13.72
CA PHE A 119 23.54 -20.09 12.83
C PHE A 119 23.34 -19.16 11.63
N SER A 120 22.11 -18.75 11.37
CA SER A 120 21.76 -18.01 10.17
C SER A 120 20.50 -17.18 10.42
N ARG A 121 20.66 -16.00 11.03
CA ARG A 121 19.95 -14.86 10.45
C ARG A 121 20.55 -14.69 9.06
N LYS A 122 20.01 -15.39 8.06
CA LYS A 122 20.38 -15.14 6.66
C LYS A 122 20.30 -13.63 6.49
N PRO A 123 21.36 -12.97 5.99
CA PRO A 123 21.27 -11.54 5.77
C PRO A 123 20.02 -11.28 4.94
N ILE A 124 19.15 -10.40 5.44
CA ILE A 124 17.99 -9.98 4.69
C ILE A 124 18.56 -9.32 3.44
N ASN A 125 18.39 -9.97 2.30
CA ASN A 125 18.86 -9.46 1.01
C ASN A 125 17.79 -8.65 0.30
N SER A 126 16.54 -8.77 0.76
CA SER A 126 15.37 -8.09 0.24
C SER A 126 14.28 -7.99 1.32
N LEU A 127 13.57 -6.87 1.34
CA LEU A 127 12.35 -6.64 2.09
C LEU A 127 11.15 -7.30 1.39
N LYS A 128 10.08 -7.52 2.15
CA LYS A 128 8.82 -8.03 1.65
C LYS A 128 7.73 -7.00 1.85
N LEU A 129 6.89 -6.84 0.83
CA LEU A 129 5.69 -6.01 0.90
C LEU A 129 4.75 -6.54 2.00
N GLY A 130 4.10 -5.63 2.70
CA GLY A 130 3.13 -5.88 3.77
C GLY A 130 3.72 -6.19 5.14
N GLU A 131 5.05 -6.37 5.24
CA GLU A 131 5.74 -6.62 6.51
C GLU A 131 6.28 -5.30 7.12
N GLU A 132 6.32 -5.26 8.45
CA GLU A 132 7.03 -4.21 9.20
C GLU A 132 8.53 -4.29 8.95
N VAL A 133 9.17 -3.13 8.81
CA VAL A 133 10.61 -3.04 8.57
C VAL A 133 11.35 -3.26 9.89
N SER A 134 12.02 -4.41 10.01
CA SER A 134 12.91 -4.70 11.14
C SER A 134 14.18 -3.85 11.10
N GLU A 135 14.91 -3.78 12.23
CA GLU A 135 16.24 -3.13 12.29
C GLU A 135 17.23 -3.75 11.28
N GLU A 136 17.10 -5.05 10.99
CA GLU A 136 17.92 -5.71 9.97
C GLU A 136 17.55 -5.24 8.56
N GLY A 137 16.27 -4.96 8.34
CA GLY A 137 15.78 -4.32 7.13
C GLY A 137 16.36 -2.91 6.97
N LEU A 138 16.39 -2.11 8.03
CA LEU A 138 17.03 -0.79 8.02
C LEU A 138 18.53 -0.87 7.75
N CYS A 139 19.22 -1.87 8.31
CA CYS A 139 20.63 -2.13 8.02
C CYS A 139 20.86 -2.49 6.53
N LEU A 140 19.95 -3.25 5.92
CA LEU A 140 19.96 -3.51 4.47
C LEU A 140 19.83 -2.19 3.69
N VAL A 141 18.89 -1.32 4.04
CA VAL A 141 18.72 0.00 3.39
C VAL A 141 19.99 0.82 3.47
N GLN A 142 20.55 0.97 4.67
CA GLN A 142 21.79 1.70 4.90
C GLN A 142 22.92 1.17 4.01
N LYS A 143 23.07 -0.15 3.95
CA LYS A 143 24.12 -0.80 3.16
C LYS A 143 23.90 -0.67 1.65
N LYS A 144 22.65 -0.71 1.18
CA LYS A 144 22.32 -0.67 -0.27
C LYS A 144 22.47 0.72 -0.87
N PHE A 145 22.19 1.75 -0.10
CA PHE A 145 22.23 3.14 -0.55
C PHE A 145 23.37 3.95 0.08
N SER A 146 24.24 3.31 0.86
CA SER A 146 25.37 3.96 1.54
C SER A 146 24.95 5.18 2.36
N LEU A 147 23.83 5.06 3.08
CA LEU A 147 23.26 6.18 3.84
C LEU A 147 24.15 6.52 5.04
N ASP A 148 24.29 7.82 5.30
CA ASP A 148 24.93 8.28 6.52
C ASP A 148 24.02 8.08 7.75
N ALA A 149 24.58 8.28 8.95
CA ALA A 149 23.87 8.07 10.20
C ALA A 149 22.67 9.03 10.37
N GLN A 150 22.75 10.24 9.80
CA GLN A 150 21.71 11.26 9.91
C GLN A 150 20.52 10.92 9.00
N GLN A 151 20.79 10.57 7.74
CA GLN A 151 19.81 10.11 6.76
C GLN A 151 19.06 8.86 7.26
N LEU A 152 19.79 7.92 7.85
CA LEU A 152 19.17 6.72 8.43
C LEU A 152 18.26 7.06 9.63
N ALA A 153 18.68 8.00 10.49
CA ALA A 153 17.88 8.46 11.62
C ALA A 153 16.61 9.19 11.16
N ASP A 154 16.70 9.99 10.11
CA ASP A 154 15.57 10.71 9.51
C ASP A 154 14.56 9.72 8.89
N ILE A 155 15.05 8.74 8.12
CA ILE A 155 14.20 7.67 7.57
C ILE A 155 13.52 6.89 8.69
N LYS A 156 14.26 6.50 9.73
CA LYS A 156 13.72 5.78 10.89
C LYS A 156 12.64 6.58 11.61
N THR A 157 12.82 7.90 11.71
CA THR A 157 11.84 8.79 12.34
C THR A 157 10.57 8.92 11.49
N LYS A 158 10.71 9.15 10.18
CA LYS A 158 9.57 9.21 9.25
C LYS A 158 8.83 7.88 9.17
N LEU A 159 9.55 6.76 9.17
CA LEU A 159 8.96 5.42 9.10
C LEU A 159 8.15 5.06 10.35
N LYS A 160 8.56 5.55 11.53
CA LYS A 160 7.77 5.42 12.77
C LYS A 160 6.45 6.20 12.72
N GLN A 161 6.37 7.27 11.93
CA GLN A 161 5.15 8.05 11.74
C GLN A 161 4.18 7.36 10.76
N THR A 162 4.70 6.50 9.88
CA THR A 162 3.94 5.83 8.81
C THR A 162 3.82 4.31 9.05
N GLU A 163 3.40 3.90 10.26
CA GLU A 163 3.10 2.50 10.61
C GLU A 163 4.25 1.48 10.41
N GLY A 164 5.48 1.89 10.10
CA GLY A 164 6.61 0.99 10.01
C GLY A 164 6.63 0.04 8.81
N LYS A 165 5.69 0.14 7.87
CA LYS A 165 5.53 -0.82 6.76
C LYS A 165 6.53 -0.63 5.63
N THR A 166 6.86 -1.73 4.96
CA THR A 166 7.80 -1.75 3.82
C THR A 166 7.35 -0.81 2.69
N GLU A 167 6.07 -0.74 2.36
CA GLU A 167 5.52 0.16 1.34
C GLU A 167 5.82 1.63 1.63
N ASN A 168 5.63 2.04 2.88
CA ASN A 168 5.87 3.42 3.30
C ASN A 168 7.36 3.75 3.26
N LEU A 169 8.22 2.79 3.59
CA LEU A 169 9.67 2.92 3.38
C LEU A 169 10.00 3.08 1.89
N LEU A 170 9.39 2.30 0.98
CA LEU A 170 9.66 2.41 -0.45
C LEU A 170 9.27 3.80 -0.99
N THR A 171 8.09 4.31 -0.64
CA THR A 171 7.67 5.67 -1.01
C THR A 171 8.60 6.73 -0.43
N LEU A 172 9.00 6.61 0.84
CA LEU A 172 9.97 7.53 1.45
C LEU A 172 11.33 7.54 0.74
N LEU A 173 11.77 6.40 0.22
CA LEU A 173 13.02 6.29 -0.53
C LEU A 173 12.87 6.86 -1.95
N GLU A 174 11.72 6.67 -2.59
CA GLU A 174 11.38 7.28 -3.88
C GLU A 174 11.36 8.82 -3.79
N ASP A 175 10.81 9.37 -2.69
CA ASP A 175 10.84 10.82 -2.40
C ASP A 175 12.27 11.38 -2.25
N LEU A 176 13.22 10.52 -1.89
CA LEU A 176 14.64 10.82 -1.77
C LEU A 176 15.42 10.51 -3.07
N GLU A 177 14.72 10.24 -4.17
CA GLU A 177 15.28 9.85 -5.48
C GLU A 177 16.13 8.57 -5.42
N LEU A 178 15.89 7.69 -4.45
CA LEU A 178 16.56 6.41 -4.31
C LEU A 178 15.76 5.29 -4.99
N ASP A 179 16.47 4.40 -5.66
CA ASP A 179 15.88 3.24 -6.36
C ASP A 179 15.39 2.17 -5.35
N SER A 180 14.20 2.41 -4.80
CA SER A 180 13.50 1.61 -3.79
C SER A 180 13.34 0.14 -4.20
N LEU A 181 13.23 -0.15 -5.51
CA LEU A 181 13.03 -1.49 -6.07
C LEU A 181 14.19 -2.43 -5.77
N LYS A 182 15.41 -1.91 -5.58
CA LYS A 182 16.60 -2.70 -5.19
C LYS A 182 16.45 -3.40 -3.85
N LEU A 183 15.50 -2.96 -3.03
CA LEU A 183 15.19 -3.58 -1.74
C LEU A 183 14.24 -4.77 -1.88
N LEU A 184 13.58 -4.95 -3.01
CA LEU A 184 12.58 -6.00 -3.19
C LEU A 184 13.13 -7.19 -3.99
N THR A 185 12.49 -8.34 -3.82
CA THR A 185 12.65 -9.47 -4.75
C THR A 185 12.04 -9.13 -6.12
N PRO A 186 12.42 -9.79 -7.23
CA PRO A 186 11.80 -9.54 -8.54
C PRO A 186 10.27 -9.65 -8.55
N LYS A 187 9.72 -10.63 -7.80
CA LYS A 187 8.27 -10.77 -7.61
C LYS A 187 7.68 -9.59 -6.83
N GLY A 188 8.37 -9.13 -5.78
CA GLY A 188 8.00 -7.94 -5.02
C GLY A 188 8.02 -6.68 -5.89
N GLN A 189 9.04 -6.51 -6.73
CA GLN A 189 9.14 -5.38 -7.67
C GLN A 189 7.93 -5.30 -8.59
N LEU A 190 7.57 -6.42 -9.24
CA LEU A 190 6.39 -6.50 -10.10
C LEU A 190 5.10 -6.17 -9.35
N THR A 191 4.97 -6.66 -8.11
CA THR A 191 3.78 -6.42 -7.29
C THR A 191 3.66 -4.95 -6.89
N TRP A 192 4.78 -4.33 -6.47
CA TRP A 192 4.83 -2.91 -6.14
C TRP A 192 4.51 -2.02 -7.33
N GLN A 193 5.16 -2.26 -8.47
CA GLN A 193 4.90 -1.51 -9.69
C GLN A 193 3.46 -1.64 -10.14
N LYS A 194 2.90 -2.86 -10.09
CA LYS A 194 1.48 -3.09 -10.40
C LYS A 194 0.57 -2.27 -9.48
N ALA A 195 0.81 -2.28 -8.17
CA ALA A 195 0.01 -1.51 -7.21
C ALA A 195 0.10 0.00 -7.48
N GLN A 196 1.28 0.52 -7.83
CA GLN A 196 1.48 1.92 -8.23
C GLN A 196 0.68 2.27 -9.50
N TYR A 197 0.73 1.41 -10.53
CA TYR A 197 -0.05 1.62 -11.74
C TYR A 197 -1.56 1.53 -11.50
N GLU A 198 -2.01 0.60 -10.67
CA GLU A 198 -3.43 0.48 -10.30
C GLU A 198 -3.91 1.71 -9.52
N ALA A 199 -3.10 2.26 -8.61
CA ALA A 199 -3.41 3.49 -7.89
C ALA A 199 -3.50 4.70 -8.84
N GLN A 200 -2.57 4.81 -9.80
CA GLN A 200 -2.62 5.86 -10.82
C GLN A 200 -3.85 5.73 -11.73
N LEU A 201 -4.21 4.50 -12.12
CA LEU A 201 -5.38 4.24 -12.93
C LEU A 201 -6.66 4.63 -12.18
N ALA A 202 -6.80 4.22 -10.92
CA ALA A 202 -7.94 4.59 -10.07
C ALA A 202 -8.07 6.12 -9.91
N GLN A 203 -6.95 6.83 -9.78
CA GLN A 203 -6.96 8.30 -9.73
C GLN A 203 -7.45 8.91 -11.05
N LYS A 204 -7.03 8.38 -12.19
CA LYS A 204 -7.47 8.84 -13.52
C LYS A 204 -8.93 8.56 -13.76
N ASP A 205 -9.41 7.38 -13.36
CA ASP A 205 -10.83 7.02 -13.46
C ASP A 205 -11.70 7.93 -12.61
N ALA A 206 -11.26 8.29 -11.40
CA ALA A 206 -11.94 9.26 -10.56
C ALA A 206 -12.00 10.67 -11.21
N GLN A 207 -10.89 11.12 -11.83
CA GLN A 207 -10.86 12.38 -12.59
C GLN A 207 -11.81 12.36 -13.79
N LEU A 208 -11.86 11.25 -14.53
CA LEU A 208 -12.77 11.07 -15.66
C LEU A 208 -14.24 11.07 -15.22
N ALA A 209 -14.56 10.37 -14.13
CA ALA A 209 -15.91 10.36 -13.57
C ALA A 209 -16.35 11.78 -13.14
N GLN A 210 -15.47 12.55 -12.52
CA GLN A 210 -15.75 13.94 -12.14
C GLN A 210 -15.94 14.85 -13.38
N ALA A 211 -15.11 14.69 -14.40
CA ALA A 211 -15.26 15.43 -15.65
C ALA A 211 -16.58 15.08 -16.36
N GLN A 212 -16.96 13.81 -16.38
CA GLN A 212 -18.23 13.35 -16.95
C GLN A 212 -19.43 13.95 -16.23
N ALA A 213 -19.43 13.92 -14.88
CA ALA A 213 -20.51 14.52 -14.10
C ALA A 213 -20.66 16.03 -14.35
N THR A 214 -19.53 16.73 -14.53
CA THR A 214 -19.52 18.16 -14.86
C THR A 214 -20.12 18.41 -16.24
N LEU A 215 -19.77 17.57 -17.22
CA LEU A 215 -20.29 17.66 -18.58
C LEU A 215 -21.80 17.39 -18.61
N ASP A 216 -22.27 16.34 -17.93
CA ASP A 216 -23.69 16.00 -17.85
C ASP A 216 -24.51 17.14 -17.23
N SER A 217 -23.98 17.78 -16.19
CA SER A 217 -24.60 18.97 -15.59
C SER A 217 -24.67 20.15 -16.57
N ALA A 218 -23.63 20.37 -17.38
CA ALA A 218 -23.63 21.44 -18.38
C ALA A 218 -24.61 21.15 -19.53
N ILE A 219 -24.75 19.89 -19.94
CA ILE A 219 -25.74 19.45 -20.94
C ILE A 219 -27.15 19.69 -20.42
N ALA A 220 -27.45 19.30 -19.17
CA ALA A 220 -28.76 19.51 -18.56
C ALA A 220 -29.14 21.00 -18.49
N GLU A 221 -28.19 21.86 -18.10
CA GLU A 221 -28.42 23.31 -18.05
C GLU A 221 -28.62 23.92 -19.44
N THR A 222 -27.87 23.43 -20.44
CA THR A 222 -28.03 23.86 -21.84
C THR A 222 -29.42 23.48 -22.37
N GLN A 223 -29.87 22.26 -22.08
CA GLN A 223 -31.20 21.79 -22.47
C GLN A 223 -32.29 22.65 -21.83
N ARG A 224 -32.16 22.97 -20.54
CA ARG A 224 -33.09 23.86 -19.83
C ARG A 224 -33.15 25.25 -20.45
N CYS A 225 -32.00 25.83 -20.78
CA CYS A 225 -31.94 27.11 -21.49
C CYS A 225 -32.63 27.03 -22.85
N GLN A 226 -32.44 25.94 -23.60
CA GLN A 226 -33.04 25.74 -24.90
C GLN A 226 -34.56 25.63 -24.83
N ASP A 227 -35.10 24.92 -23.84
CA ASP A 227 -36.55 24.80 -23.61
C ASP A 227 -37.18 26.16 -23.27
N LEU A 228 -36.52 26.98 -22.43
CA LEU A 228 -36.95 28.34 -22.12
C LEU A 228 -36.97 29.25 -23.36
N VAL A 229 -35.96 29.15 -24.22
CA VAL A 229 -35.91 29.91 -25.48
C VAL A 229 -37.05 29.50 -26.41
N GLN A 230 -37.34 28.20 -26.52
CA GLN A 230 -38.47 27.72 -27.32
C GLN A 230 -39.82 28.20 -26.77
N GLU A 231 -40.00 28.21 -25.45
CA GLU A 231 -41.20 28.75 -24.81
C GLU A 231 -41.38 30.24 -25.11
N GLN A 232 -40.32 31.04 -24.95
CA GLN A 232 -40.35 32.46 -25.29
C GLN A 232 -40.66 32.71 -26.76
N ALA A 233 -40.07 31.93 -27.68
CA ALA A 233 -40.38 32.02 -29.11
C ALA A 233 -41.87 31.75 -29.38
N GLY A 234 -42.48 30.77 -28.71
CA GLY A 234 -43.91 30.49 -28.80
C GLY A 234 -44.80 31.60 -28.23
N ILE A 235 -44.36 32.30 -27.18
CA ILE A 235 -45.05 33.49 -26.65
C ILE A 235 -44.97 34.64 -27.66
N ILE A 236 -43.79 34.92 -28.20
CA ILE A 236 -43.57 35.98 -29.20
C ILE A 236 -44.46 35.75 -30.42
N SER A 237 -44.49 34.53 -30.96
CA SER A 237 -45.34 34.20 -32.12
C SER A 237 -46.84 34.43 -31.85
N ARG A 238 -47.31 34.15 -30.63
CA ARG A 238 -48.69 34.44 -30.22
C ARG A 238 -48.96 35.95 -30.17
N HIS A 239 -48.04 36.73 -29.60
CA HIS A 239 -48.16 38.20 -29.58
C HIS A 239 -48.12 38.79 -30.99
N GLU A 240 -47.26 38.30 -31.88
CA GLU A 240 -47.22 38.74 -33.28
C GLU A 240 -48.55 38.51 -34.00
N LYS A 241 -49.17 37.32 -33.82
CA LYS A 241 -50.50 37.04 -34.38
C LYS A 241 -51.58 37.98 -33.81
N ALA A 242 -51.56 38.24 -32.52
CA ALA A 242 -52.51 39.15 -31.88
C ALA A 242 -52.36 40.58 -32.41
N ILE A 243 -51.13 41.06 -32.57
CA ILE A 243 -50.83 42.39 -33.14
C ILE A 243 -51.33 42.47 -34.59
N GLN A 244 -51.10 41.44 -35.40
CA GLN A 244 -51.61 41.40 -36.78
C GLN A 244 -53.14 41.47 -36.83
N GLN A 245 -53.84 40.70 -35.99
CA GLN A 245 -55.30 40.76 -35.91
C GLN A 245 -55.82 42.13 -35.49
N GLN A 246 -55.20 42.74 -34.47
CA GLN A 246 -55.55 44.09 -34.03
C GLN A 246 -55.29 45.14 -35.11
N SER A 247 -54.18 45.03 -35.84
CA SER A 247 -53.86 45.92 -36.97
C SER A 247 -54.93 45.84 -38.07
N GLU A 248 -55.39 44.63 -38.41
CA GLU A 248 -56.45 44.43 -39.41
C GLU A 248 -57.79 45.03 -38.93
N GLN A 249 -58.15 44.83 -37.66
CA GLN A 249 -59.35 45.45 -37.07
C GLN A 249 -59.29 46.98 -37.10
N ILE A 250 -58.14 47.57 -36.77
CA ILE A 250 -57.93 49.02 -36.85
C ILE A 250 -58.10 49.51 -38.30
N LYS A 251 -57.55 48.78 -39.27
CA LYS A 251 -57.67 49.11 -40.69
C LYS A 251 -59.13 49.10 -41.15
N GLN A 252 -59.90 48.07 -40.77
CA GLN A 252 -61.34 47.99 -41.06
C GLN A 252 -62.13 49.14 -40.41
N LEU A 253 -61.83 49.48 -39.16
CA LEU A 253 -62.46 50.62 -38.47
C LEU A 253 -62.15 51.95 -39.17
N LEU A 254 -60.91 52.15 -39.62
CA LEU A 254 -60.50 53.33 -40.40
C LEU A 254 -61.26 53.40 -41.73
N GLU A 255 -61.36 52.29 -42.47
CA GLU A 255 -62.13 52.21 -43.71
C GLU A 255 -63.62 52.53 -43.50
N LEU A 256 -64.25 51.97 -42.46
CA LEU A 256 -65.63 52.29 -42.08
C LEU A 256 -65.82 53.76 -41.73
N SER A 257 -64.87 54.36 -41.01
CA SER A 257 -64.91 55.79 -40.66
C SER A 257 -64.82 56.69 -41.89
N GLN A 258 -64.00 56.32 -42.88
CA GLN A 258 -63.87 57.04 -44.15
C GLN A 258 -65.11 56.85 -45.02
N ALA A 259 -65.72 55.66 -45.03
CA ALA A 259 -66.98 55.39 -45.71
C ALA A 259 -68.15 56.21 -45.11
N ASN A 260 -68.20 56.37 -43.79
CA ASN A 260 -69.22 57.19 -43.13
C ASN A 260 -69.07 58.69 -43.39
N LYS A 261 -67.86 59.19 -43.67
CA LYS A 261 -67.66 60.59 -44.12
C LYS A 261 -68.14 60.84 -45.56
N LYS A 262 -68.42 59.80 -46.36
CA LYS A 262 -68.87 59.91 -47.76
C LYS A 262 -70.40 59.75 -47.96
N LYS A 263 -71.19 59.52 -46.91
CA LYS A 263 -72.67 59.47 -47.06
C LYS A 263 -73.29 60.87 -46.99
N PRO A 264 -74.16 61.27 -47.94
CA PRO A 264 -74.91 62.52 -47.82
C PRO A 264 -75.89 62.43 -46.66
N LYS A 265 -76.10 63.56 -45.96
CA LYS A 265 -77.10 63.70 -44.89
C LYS A 265 -78.50 63.42 -45.44
N SER A 266 -78.98 62.19 -45.32
CA SER A 266 -80.37 61.83 -45.58
C SER A 266 -81.19 62.08 -44.31
N LYS A 267 -82.19 62.97 -44.42
CA LYS A 267 -83.19 63.22 -43.38
C LYS A 267 -84.08 61.97 -43.25
N SER A 268 -84.21 61.43 -42.06
CA SER A 268 -85.23 60.42 -41.75
C SER A 268 -85.81 60.69 -40.36
N ASN A 269 -87.14 60.77 -40.33
CA ASN A 269 -87.98 61.17 -39.20
C ASN A 269 -87.84 60.20 -38.03
N PHE A 270 -87.34 60.70 -36.89
CA PHE A 270 -87.12 59.93 -35.66
C PHE A 270 -88.11 60.38 -34.57
N PHE A 271 -89.40 60.34 -34.88
CA PHE A 271 -90.46 60.34 -33.89
C PHE A 271 -91.44 59.23 -34.25
N ASN A 272 -91.28 58.07 -33.63
CA ASN A 272 -92.38 57.33 -33.03
C ASN A 272 -91.86 56.12 -32.24
N ASN A 273 -92.44 55.97 -31.05
CA ASN A 273 -92.42 54.83 -30.12
C ASN A 273 -91.32 54.79 -29.06
N VAL A 274 -91.60 55.57 -28.01
CA VAL A 274 -91.31 55.27 -26.61
C VAL A 274 -92.08 53.99 -26.19
N GLU A 275 -91.55 53.31 -25.16
CA GLU A 275 -92.12 52.24 -24.34
C GLU A 275 -91.74 50.78 -24.68
N LYS A 276 -90.73 50.24 -23.98
CA LYS A 276 -90.96 49.30 -22.86
C LYS A 276 -89.66 48.77 -22.23
N ALA A 277 -89.65 48.82 -20.88
CA ALA A 277 -89.00 47.95 -19.90
C ALA A 277 -87.45 47.88 -19.87
N THR A 278 -86.77 48.61 -18.97
CA THR A 278 -86.42 48.26 -17.56
C THR A 278 -85.53 47.02 -17.36
N ALA A 279 -84.27 47.31 -17.02
CA ALA A 279 -83.48 46.79 -15.88
C ALA A 279 -83.37 45.27 -15.62
N THR A 280 -82.16 44.73 -15.79
CA THR A 280 -81.48 43.83 -14.82
C THR A 280 -79.97 43.90 -15.09
N LYS A 281 -79.21 44.63 -14.26
CA LYS A 281 -78.32 44.13 -13.20
C LYS A 281 -77.19 43.18 -13.68
N THR A 282 -76.00 43.74 -13.56
CA THR A 282 -74.65 43.17 -13.49
C THR A 282 -74.58 41.89 -12.67
N GLU A 283 -73.78 40.92 -13.12
CA GLU A 283 -72.86 40.21 -12.23
C GLU A 283 -71.60 39.79 -13.00
N VAL A 284 -70.47 40.31 -12.51
CA VAL A 284 -69.10 39.98 -12.87
C VAL A 284 -68.74 38.74 -12.06
N ASN A 285 -68.24 37.67 -12.70
CA ASN A 285 -67.57 36.60 -11.97
C ASN A 285 -66.10 36.52 -12.41
N SER A 286 -65.24 36.83 -11.45
CA SER A 286 -63.78 36.84 -11.52
C SER A 286 -63.23 35.42 -11.37
N ASN A 287 -62.43 34.98 -12.34
CA ASN A 287 -61.55 33.82 -12.16
C ASN A 287 -60.34 34.20 -11.30
N THR A 288 -60.08 33.43 -10.24
CA THR A 288 -58.81 33.44 -9.51
C THR A 288 -58.21 32.03 -9.56
N PRO A 289 -56.99 31.82 -10.10
CA PRO A 289 -56.27 30.57 -9.92
C PRO A 289 -55.53 30.59 -8.57
N GLN A 290 -55.75 29.56 -7.74
CA GLN A 290 -54.96 29.30 -6.53
C GLN A 290 -53.58 28.74 -6.91
N TYR A 291 -52.53 29.37 -6.38
CA TYR A 291 -51.17 28.82 -6.34
C TYR A 291 -51.12 27.64 -5.37
N ALA A 292 -50.66 26.49 -5.85
CA ALA A 292 -50.25 25.37 -5.00
C ALA A 292 -48.78 25.56 -4.60
N ASN A 293 -48.54 25.76 -3.31
CA ASN A 293 -47.23 25.57 -2.69
C ASN A 293 -46.93 24.06 -2.66
N ILE A 294 -45.75 23.68 -3.14
CA ILE A 294 -45.16 22.36 -2.89
C ILE A 294 -43.87 22.60 -2.12
N SER A 295 -43.80 21.99 -0.94
CA SER A 295 -42.60 21.83 -0.10
C SER A 295 -41.72 20.70 -0.62
#